data_AF-A0A448YNE6-F1
#
_entry.id   AF-A0A448YNE6-F1
#
_cell.length_a   1.000
_cell.length_b   1.000
_cell.length_c   1.000
_cell.angle_alpha   90.00
_cell.angle_beta   90.00
_cell.angle_gamma   90.00
#
_symmetry.space_group_name_H-M   'P 1'
#
loop_
_entity.id
_entity.type
_entity.pdbx_description
1 polymer ?
#
loop_
_entity_poly.entity_id
_entity_poly.type
_entity_poly.pdbx_seq_one_letter_code
_entity_poly.pdbx_strand_id
1 'polypeptide(L)'
;MYPRLDGLMPQRPFQQQQQQQQQQSQPQPQQQQQTGLLLSQQLQAAAAVAAAVNQQQQQKQGDPKNANTASVSGSSRTSNSNTPLTPTAITAQPTNGHEGKALNDEKVYSWIIELAYGPNKEQALLELGKKREYYDDLALVLWNSFGVMTSLLEEIIAVYPYLSPPNLTTPASNRVCNALALLQCVASHPDTRTAFLNAQIPLFLYPFLNTNSQQRPFEYLRLTSLGVIGALVKNDTPEVIQFLLTTEIIPLCLKIMESSSELSKTVAIFIVQKILMDESGLAYVCQTYDRFEAVSNVLKLMIDQLAANPTARLLRHVIRCYLRLADNPDARVALKERLPQALKDGTFDAVLAEDAASKSNLSQLVYATTN
;
A
#
# COMPACT_ATOMS: atom_id res chain seq x y z
N MET A 1 54.28 -82.12 4.88
CA MET A 1 54.48 -81.59 6.25
C MET A 1 53.25 -80.74 6.59
N TYR A 2 52.25 -81.33 7.27
CA TYR A 2 51.21 -80.60 8.04
C TYR A 2 51.71 -80.43 9.49
N PRO A 3 51.10 -79.67 10.44
CA PRO A 3 49.94 -78.72 10.42
C PRO A 3 50.30 -77.36 11.14
N ARG A 4 49.45 -76.32 11.34
CA ARG A 4 48.29 -76.19 12.26
C ARG A 4 47.53 -74.84 12.09
N LEU A 5 46.22 -74.91 12.34
CA LEU A 5 45.22 -73.85 12.55
C LEU A 5 45.49 -73.04 13.87
N ASP A 6 44.86 -71.93 14.26
CA ASP A 6 43.46 -71.47 14.24
C ASP A 6 43.40 -69.96 14.61
N GLY A 7 42.31 -69.26 14.25
CA GLY A 7 42.05 -67.91 14.78
C GLY A 7 40.86 -67.18 14.15
N LEU A 8 39.64 -67.63 14.45
CA LEU A 8 38.33 -67.02 14.17
C LEU A 8 38.20 -65.54 14.57
N MET A 9 37.46 -64.73 13.78
CA MET A 9 36.40 -63.75 14.20
C MET A 9 35.99 -62.80 13.02
N PRO A 10 34.81 -62.15 13.04
CA PRO A 10 33.78 -62.35 12.01
C PRO A 10 33.48 -61.14 11.10
N GLN A 11 32.92 -61.41 9.93
CA GLN A 11 32.18 -60.41 9.14
C GLN A 11 30.86 -60.04 9.85
N ARG A 12 30.63 -58.74 10.04
CA ARG A 12 29.34 -58.16 10.49
C ARG A 12 28.73 -57.28 9.39
N PRO A 13 27.39 -57.14 9.35
CA PRO A 13 26.64 -56.88 8.12
C PRO A 13 26.52 -55.40 7.80
N PHE A 14 26.62 -55.08 6.51
CA PHE A 14 26.41 -53.78 5.86
C PHE A 14 24.94 -53.27 5.90
N GLN A 15 24.15 -53.64 6.92
CA GLN A 15 22.70 -53.41 6.95
C GLN A 15 22.22 -52.48 8.07
N GLN A 16 23.12 -51.99 8.95
CA GLN A 16 22.76 -51.05 10.02
C GLN A 16 23.04 -49.57 9.71
N GLN A 17 23.73 -49.25 8.61
CA GLN A 17 24.03 -47.85 8.28
C GLN A 17 22.95 -47.19 7.40
N GLN A 18 21.97 -47.95 6.90
CA GLN A 18 20.89 -47.43 6.07
C GLN A 18 19.61 -47.08 6.85
N GLN A 19 19.51 -47.44 8.13
CA GLN A 19 18.36 -47.07 8.99
C GLN A 19 18.54 -45.76 9.76
N GLN A 20 19.73 -45.15 9.80
CA GLN A 20 19.94 -43.86 10.47
C GLN A 20 19.75 -42.63 9.57
N GLN A 21 19.56 -42.81 8.25
CA GLN A 21 19.31 -41.69 7.32
C GLN A 21 17.83 -41.44 6.98
N GLN A 22 16.89 -42.25 7.48
CA GLN A 22 15.45 -42.07 7.24
C GLN A 22 14.68 -41.39 8.37
N GLN A 23 15.35 -40.95 9.45
CA GLN A 23 14.66 -40.40 10.64
C GLN A 23 14.83 -38.88 10.86
N GLN A 24 15.25 -38.12 9.85
CA GLN A 24 15.36 -36.65 9.93
C GLN A 24 14.48 -35.87 8.94
N SER A 25 13.50 -36.51 8.32
CA SER A 25 12.55 -35.86 7.39
C SER A 25 11.12 -35.91 7.93
N GLN A 26 10.84 -35.19 9.01
CA GLN A 26 9.47 -34.79 9.37
C GLN A 26 9.44 -33.26 9.57
N PRO A 27 8.63 -32.50 8.80
CA PRO A 27 8.38 -31.11 9.11
C PRO A 27 7.52 -31.03 10.39
N GLN A 28 8.02 -30.34 11.42
CA GLN A 28 7.21 -29.99 12.59
C GLN A 28 6.07 -29.03 12.18
N PRO A 29 4.79 -29.36 12.43
CA PRO A 29 3.66 -28.54 11.99
C PRO A 29 3.48 -27.23 12.78
N GLN A 30 4.24 -26.97 13.86
CA GLN A 30 4.05 -25.79 14.70
C GLN A 30 4.81 -24.53 14.23
N GLN A 31 5.93 -24.64 13.50
CA GLN A 31 6.67 -23.47 13.02
C GLN A 31 6.10 -22.89 11.71
N GLN A 32 5.44 -23.71 10.89
CA GLN A 32 4.76 -23.26 9.67
C GLN A 32 3.46 -22.50 9.97
N GLN A 33 2.78 -22.82 11.08
CA GLN A 33 1.54 -22.14 11.49
C GLN A 33 1.82 -20.73 12.05
N GLN A 34 2.92 -20.56 12.78
CA GLN A 34 3.29 -19.26 13.38
C GLN A 34 3.83 -18.26 12.33
N THR A 35 4.55 -18.76 11.31
CA THR A 35 5.03 -17.95 10.19
C THR A 35 3.86 -17.50 9.28
N GLY A 36 2.83 -18.34 9.12
CA GLY A 36 1.61 -17.99 8.39
C GLY A 36 0.79 -16.88 9.05
N LEU A 37 0.69 -16.89 10.38
CA LEU A 37 -0.05 -15.88 11.17
C LEU A 37 0.64 -14.51 11.20
N LEU A 38 1.97 -14.47 11.27
CA LEU A 38 2.75 -13.22 11.16
C LEU A 38 2.67 -12.62 9.74
N LEU A 39 2.66 -13.47 8.70
CA LEU A 39 2.53 -13.03 7.32
C LEU A 39 1.10 -12.55 7.00
N SER A 40 0.06 -13.17 7.58
CA SER A 40 -1.31 -12.66 7.48
C SER A 40 -1.47 -11.32 8.19
N GLN A 41 -0.81 -11.12 9.35
CA GLN A 41 -0.76 -9.82 10.02
C GLN A 41 0.01 -8.76 9.21
N GLN A 42 1.08 -9.12 8.49
CA GLN A 42 1.81 -8.18 7.61
C GLN A 42 1.01 -7.80 6.35
N LEU A 43 0.29 -8.74 5.75
CA LEU A 43 -0.70 -8.43 4.70
C LEU A 43 -1.83 -7.54 5.23
N GLN A 44 -2.24 -7.71 6.48
CA GLN A 44 -3.21 -6.83 7.14
C GLN A 44 -2.62 -5.44 7.49
N ALA A 45 -1.33 -5.33 7.79
CA ALA A 45 -0.66 -4.04 7.98
C ALA A 45 -0.47 -3.27 6.65
N ALA A 46 -0.19 -3.98 5.54
CA ALA A 46 -0.23 -3.40 4.19
C ALA A 46 -1.68 -3.04 3.78
N ALA A 47 -2.67 -3.83 4.19
CA ALA A 47 -4.08 -3.48 4.05
C ALA A 47 -4.48 -2.30 4.94
N ALA A 48 -3.83 -2.08 6.09
CA ALA A 48 -4.03 -0.91 6.95
C ALA A 48 -3.53 0.37 6.28
N VAL A 49 -2.45 0.31 5.50
CA VAL A 49 -2.03 1.41 4.60
C VAL A 49 -3.12 1.74 3.57
N ALA A 50 -3.75 0.71 2.99
CA ALA A 50 -4.91 0.90 2.11
C ALA A 50 -6.17 1.35 2.88
N ALA A 51 -6.32 1.04 4.17
CA ALA A 51 -7.43 1.46 5.01
C ALA A 51 -7.28 2.93 5.47
N ALA A 52 -6.07 3.40 5.73
CA ALA A 52 -5.76 4.79 6.07
C ALA A 52 -6.01 5.77 4.89
N VAL A 53 -5.89 5.28 3.64
CA VAL A 53 -6.36 6.01 2.44
C VAL A 53 -7.89 6.14 2.41
N ASN A 54 -8.63 5.22 3.03
CA ASN A 54 -10.09 5.14 3.00
C ASN A 54 -10.78 6.09 4.01
N GLN A 55 -10.19 6.33 5.21
CA GLN A 55 -10.87 7.12 6.26
C GLN A 55 -10.87 8.64 6.04
N GLN A 56 -9.92 9.20 5.28
CA GLN A 56 -9.83 10.67 5.08
C GLN A 56 -10.62 11.20 3.87
N GLN A 57 -11.09 10.36 2.95
CA GLN A 57 -11.92 10.80 1.81
C GLN A 57 -13.39 11.05 2.19
N GLN A 58 -13.86 10.59 3.36
CA GLN A 58 -15.24 10.82 3.82
C GLN A 58 -15.42 12.09 4.69
N GLN A 59 -14.35 12.82 5.06
CA GLN A 59 -14.45 13.95 6.00
C GLN A 59 -14.14 15.34 5.44
N LYS A 60 -13.82 15.51 4.14
CA LYS A 60 -13.46 16.83 3.57
C LYS A 60 -14.32 17.32 2.39
N GLN A 61 -15.59 16.91 2.32
CA GLN A 61 -16.61 17.62 1.53
C GLN A 61 -17.82 17.94 2.40
N GLY A 62 -17.71 19.04 3.14
CA GLY A 62 -18.80 19.71 3.84
C GLY A 62 -18.61 21.22 3.67
N ASP A 63 -19.47 21.83 2.87
CA ASP A 63 -19.49 23.26 2.50
C ASP A 63 -19.66 24.19 3.73
N PRO A 64 -18.98 25.35 3.83
CA PRO A 64 -19.21 26.31 4.90
C PRO A 64 -20.18 27.42 4.46
N LYS A 65 -21.41 27.46 5.00
CA LYS A 65 -22.30 28.63 4.90
C LYS A 65 -23.06 28.95 6.20
N ASN A 66 -22.80 30.18 6.67
CA ASN A 66 -23.66 31.15 7.36
C ASN A 66 -24.23 30.92 8.79
N ALA A 67 -23.65 31.68 9.73
CA ALA A 67 -24.24 32.81 10.49
C ALA A 67 -25.48 32.63 11.38
N ASN A 68 -25.26 32.96 12.67
CA ASN A 68 -26.09 33.71 13.63
C ASN A 68 -27.60 33.38 13.79
N THR A 69 -27.99 33.04 15.02
CA THR A 69 -29.05 33.74 15.79
C THR A 69 -29.07 33.28 17.25
N ALA A 70 -29.35 34.22 18.16
CA ALA A 70 -29.42 34.06 19.61
C ALA A 70 -30.88 33.93 20.10
N SER A 71 -31.11 33.18 21.20
CA SER A 71 -32.16 33.38 22.23
C SER A 71 -32.22 32.13 23.14
N VAL A 72 -31.86 32.18 24.43
CA VAL A 72 -32.64 32.64 25.61
C VAL A 72 -33.71 31.64 26.12
N SER A 73 -33.45 31.15 27.34
CA SER A 73 -34.37 30.72 28.43
C SER A 73 -35.24 29.46 28.33
N GLY A 74 -35.34 28.75 29.47
CA GLY A 74 -36.45 27.81 29.73
C GLY A 74 -36.15 26.74 30.78
N SER A 75 -36.77 26.84 31.95
CA SER A 75 -36.47 26.11 33.18
C SER A 75 -37.23 24.78 33.39
N SER A 76 -36.61 23.89 34.18
CA SER A 76 -37.16 23.21 35.38
C SER A 76 -37.96 21.88 35.33
N ARG A 77 -37.69 21.08 36.39
CA ARG A 77 -38.51 20.08 37.15
C ARG A 77 -38.27 18.57 36.89
N THR A 78 -37.52 17.86 37.77
CA THR A 78 -37.91 17.03 38.97
C THR A 78 -38.45 15.63 38.59
N SER A 79 -38.12 14.47 39.19
CA SER A 79 -37.73 14.10 40.58
C SER A 79 -37.41 12.58 40.73
N ASN A 80 -36.52 12.23 41.69
CA ASN A 80 -36.46 11.06 42.61
C ASN A 80 -36.33 9.59 42.09
N SER A 81 -35.60 8.63 42.70
CA SER A 81 -35.09 8.43 44.09
C SER A 81 -34.05 7.26 44.24
N ASN A 82 -33.09 7.45 45.18
CA ASN A 82 -32.42 6.53 46.17
C ASN A 82 -31.78 5.17 45.77
N THR A 83 -30.44 4.99 45.72
CA THR A 83 -29.38 4.65 46.76
C THR A 83 -29.41 3.20 47.33
N PRO A 84 -28.26 2.53 47.69
CA PRO A 84 -26.99 3.09 48.22
C PRO A 84 -25.61 2.46 47.79
N LEU A 85 -24.58 3.34 47.76
CA LEU A 85 -23.18 3.28 48.30
C LEU A 85 -22.54 1.90 48.60
N THR A 86 -21.29 1.50 48.24
CA THR A 86 -19.92 2.10 48.20
C THR A 86 -18.90 1.01 47.76
N PRO A 87 -17.56 1.22 47.67
CA PRO A 87 -16.79 2.15 46.85
C PRO A 87 -15.70 1.41 46.03
N THR A 88 -15.40 1.82 44.78
CA THR A 88 -14.12 1.43 44.17
C THR A 88 -13.63 2.58 43.28
N ALA A 89 -12.59 3.23 43.78
CA ALA A 89 -11.85 4.25 43.05
C ALA A 89 -11.24 3.62 41.81
N ILE A 90 -11.75 4.00 40.64
CA ILE A 90 -11.01 3.90 39.39
C ILE A 90 -10.94 5.32 38.86
N THR A 91 -9.81 5.94 39.17
CA THR A 91 -9.35 7.21 38.64
C THR A 91 -9.51 7.18 37.12
N ALA A 92 -10.38 8.05 36.60
CA ALA A 92 -10.38 8.39 35.19
C ALA A 92 -9.00 8.99 34.88
N GLN A 93 -8.14 8.23 34.20
CA GLN A 93 -6.92 8.77 33.65
C GLN A 93 -7.28 9.72 32.51
N PRO A 94 -6.69 10.92 32.48
CA PRO A 94 -6.85 11.82 31.36
C PRO A 94 -6.18 11.19 30.13
N THR A 95 -6.85 11.30 28.99
CA THR A 95 -6.28 11.04 27.67
C THR A 95 -5.09 11.98 27.46
N ASN A 96 -3.88 11.48 27.70
CA ASN A 96 -2.65 12.19 27.36
C ASN A 96 -2.54 12.31 25.84
N GLY A 97 -2.42 13.55 25.37
CA GLY A 97 -2.07 13.88 23.99
C GLY A 97 -0.75 13.21 23.60
N HIS A 98 -0.68 12.77 22.35
CA HIS A 98 0.52 12.21 21.75
C HIS A 98 1.56 13.32 21.51
N GLU A 99 2.29 13.72 22.55
CA GLU A 99 3.42 14.66 22.48
C GLU A 99 4.75 13.98 22.83
N GLY A 100 5.07 12.85 22.19
CA GLY A 100 6.39 12.24 22.26
C GLY A 100 7.16 12.49 20.97
N LYS A 101 8.32 13.17 21.04
CA LYS A 101 9.24 13.26 19.89
C LYS A 101 9.91 11.91 19.66
N ALA A 102 10.09 11.50 18.40
CA ALA A 102 10.73 10.23 18.03
C ALA A 102 12.10 10.04 18.69
N LEU A 103 12.93 11.09 18.72
CA LEU A 103 14.27 11.04 19.33
C LEU A 103 14.28 10.92 20.85
N ASN A 104 13.16 11.20 21.53
CA ASN A 104 13.07 11.03 22.98
C ASN A 104 12.84 9.57 23.37
N ASP A 105 12.44 8.71 22.43
CA ASP A 105 12.43 7.26 22.64
C ASP A 105 13.84 6.70 22.36
N GLU A 106 14.52 6.28 23.43
CA GLU A 106 15.86 5.70 23.38
C GLU A 106 15.92 4.48 22.42
N LYS A 107 14.82 3.74 22.28
CA LYS A 107 14.75 2.61 21.34
C LYS A 107 14.72 3.09 19.89
N VAL A 108 13.96 4.15 19.60
CA VAL A 108 13.93 4.73 18.24
C VAL A 108 15.30 5.28 17.88
N TYR A 109 15.93 6.03 18.79
CA TYR A 109 17.29 6.54 18.56
C TYR A 109 18.31 5.42 18.31
N SER A 110 18.30 4.37 19.13
CA SER A 110 19.21 3.23 18.94
C SER A 110 18.96 2.49 17.62
N TRP A 111 17.70 2.28 17.21
CA TRP A 111 17.40 1.69 15.91
C TRP A 111 17.82 2.56 14.73
N ILE A 112 17.75 3.89 14.83
CA ILE A 112 18.26 4.80 13.79
C ILE A 112 19.77 4.64 13.62
N ILE A 113 20.53 4.55 14.73
CA ILE A 113 21.98 4.28 14.69
C ILE A 113 22.26 2.89 14.10
N GLU A 114 21.51 1.88 14.56
CA GLU A 114 21.66 0.49 14.11
C GLU A 114 21.39 0.34 12.61
N LEU A 115 20.40 1.08 12.08
CA LEU A 115 20.09 1.12 10.65
C LEU A 115 21.25 1.69 9.82
N ALA A 116 21.87 2.78 10.29
CA ALA A 116 22.91 3.48 9.55
C ALA A 116 24.29 2.80 9.67
N TYR A 117 24.64 2.28 10.85
CA TYR A 117 26.01 1.83 11.17
C TYR A 117 26.09 0.45 11.81
N GLY A 118 24.97 -0.12 12.25
CA GLY A 118 24.94 -1.36 13.01
C GLY A 118 24.89 -2.62 12.16
N PRO A 119 25.21 -3.79 12.74
CA PRO A 119 25.06 -5.08 12.08
C PRO A 119 23.59 -5.55 12.02
N ASN A 120 22.71 -5.08 12.93
CA ASN A 120 21.33 -5.53 13.03
C ASN A 120 20.33 -4.66 12.23
N LYS A 121 20.72 -4.23 11.02
CA LYS A 121 19.90 -3.38 10.15
C LYS A 121 18.48 -3.92 9.94
N GLU A 122 18.34 -5.22 9.72
CA GLU A 122 17.04 -5.86 9.44
C GLU A 122 16.05 -5.73 10.60
N GLN A 123 16.52 -5.92 11.84
CA GLN A 123 15.69 -5.75 13.02
C GLN A 123 15.31 -4.28 13.22
N ALA A 124 16.24 -3.36 13.00
CA ALA A 124 15.99 -1.92 13.09
C ALA A 124 14.93 -1.48 12.07
N LEU A 125 15.02 -1.94 10.81
CA LEU A 125 14.02 -1.68 9.77
C LEU A 125 12.62 -2.12 10.19
N LEU A 126 12.51 -3.34 10.74
CA LEU A 126 11.23 -3.90 11.18
C LEU A 126 10.61 -3.09 12.31
N GLU A 127 11.39 -2.77 13.35
CA GLU A 127 10.87 -2.06 14.52
C GLU A 127 10.55 -0.59 14.22
N LEU A 128 11.41 0.11 13.47
CA LEU A 128 11.10 1.47 12.98
C LEU A 128 9.85 1.47 12.10
N GLY A 129 9.68 0.46 11.24
CA GLY A 129 8.52 0.30 10.39
C GLY A 129 7.21 0.18 11.17
N LYS A 130 7.23 -0.49 12.34
CA LYS A 130 6.08 -0.55 13.27
C LYS A 130 5.82 0.77 13.97
N LYS A 131 6.87 1.56 14.23
CA LYS A 131 6.78 2.82 14.97
C LYS A 131 6.36 4.02 14.12
N ARG A 132 6.32 3.90 12.79
CA ARG A 132 6.03 5.01 11.86
C ARG A 132 4.70 5.73 12.07
N GLU A 133 3.70 5.08 12.67
CA GLU A 133 2.38 5.67 12.94
C GLU A 133 2.27 6.28 14.34
N TYR A 134 3.26 6.06 15.20
CA TYR A 134 3.27 6.56 16.58
C TYR A 134 3.95 7.92 16.72
N TYR A 135 4.77 8.31 15.75
CA TYR A 135 5.59 9.52 15.79
C TYR A 135 5.47 10.30 14.49
N ASP A 136 4.84 11.47 14.55
CA ASP A 136 4.69 12.36 13.38
C ASP A 136 6.05 12.88 12.88
N ASP A 137 7.01 13.09 13.80
CA ASP A 137 8.34 13.62 13.49
C ASP A 137 9.35 12.55 13.03
N LEU A 138 8.97 11.27 12.97
CA LEU A 138 9.90 10.20 12.55
C LEU A 138 10.43 10.44 11.12
N ALA A 139 9.59 10.94 10.22
CA ALA A 139 10.02 11.26 8.85
C ALA A 139 11.15 12.30 8.83
N LEU A 140 11.06 13.33 9.68
CA LEU A 140 12.10 14.35 9.84
C LEU A 140 13.39 13.74 10.37
N VAL A 141 13.28 12.85 11.35
CA VAL A 141 14.44 12.15 11.93
C VAL A 141 15.12 11.27 10.89
N LEU A 142 14.36 10.46 10.16
CA LEU A 142 14.89 9.59 9.10
C LEU A 142 15.62 10.39 8.01
N TRP A 143 15.04 11.52 7.60
CA TRP A 143 15.62 12.35 6.54
C TRP A 143 16.90 13.07 6.97
N ASN A 144 16.90 13.64 8.19
CA ASN A 144 18.01 14.48 8.66
C ASN A 144 19.12 13.70 9.38
N SER A 145 18.91 12.43 9.72
CA SER A 145 19.93 11.58 10.31
C SER A 145 20.96 11.16 9.27
N PHE A 146 22.24 11.42 9.56
CA PHE A 146 23.34 11.12 8.65
C PHE A 146 23.38 9.61 8.32
N GLY A 147 23.49 9.27 7.04
CA GLY A 147 23.60 7.89 6.54
C GLY A 147 22.28 7.15 6.35
N VAL A 148 21.18 7.53 7.02
CA VAL A 148 19.92 6.76 7.02
C VAL A 148 19.33 6.62 5.60
N MET A 149 19.16 7.71 4.87
CA MET A 149 18.61 7.66 3.51
C MET A 149 19.50 6.85 2.56
N THR A 150 20.83 6.88 2.76
CA THR A 150 21.78 6.06 1.99
C THR A 150 21.59 4.57 2.30
N SER A 151 21.45 4.21 3.58
CA SER A 151 21.17 2.83 4.00
C SER A 151 19.84 2.31 3.45
N LEU A 152 18.78 3.14 3.44
CA LEU A 152 17.50 2.75 2.84
C LEU A 152 17.60 2.52 1.33
N LEU A 153 18.37 3.33 0.62
CA LEU A 153 18.64 3.12 -0.82
C LEU A 153 19.50 1.86 -1.05
N GLU A 154 20.45 1.58 -0.17
CA GLU A 154 21.26 0.35 -0.20
C GLU A 154 20.38 -0.91 -0.16
N GLU A 155 19.35 -0.92 0.70
CA GLU A 155 18.38 -2.02 0.80
C GLU A 155 17.56 -2.19 -0.49
N ILE A 156 17.28 -1.11 -1.23
CA ILE A 156 16.59 -1.17 -2.53
C ILE A 156 17.51 -1.77 -3.60
N ILE A 157 18.71 -1.21 -3.76
CA ILE A 157 19.64 -1.63 -4.83
C ILE A 157 20.13 -3.07 -4.63
N ALA A 158 20.23 -3.54 -3.38
CA ALA A 158 20.58 -4.92 -3.05
C ALA A 158 19.59 -5.94 -3.63
N VAL A 159 18.35 -5.53 -3.92
CA VAL A 159 17.31 -6.39 -4.48
C VAL A 159 17.37 -6.49 -6.00
N TYR A 160 17.98 -5.53 -6.70
CA TYR A 160 18.00 -5.47 -8.16
C TYR A 160 18.51 -6.74 -8.87
N PRO A 161 19.59 -7.41 -8.40
CA PRO A 161 20.05 -8.65 -9.01
C PRO A 161 19.03 -9.79 -9.00
N TYR A 162 18.05 -9.75 -8.10
CA TYR A 162 17.02 -10.79 -7.95
C TYR A 162 15.73 -10.51 -8.73
N LEU A 163 15.65 -9.38 -9.44
CA LEU A 163 14.49 -9.02 -10.26
C LEU A 163 14.49 -9.75 -11.60
N SER A 164 15.68 -9.95 -12.19
CA SER A 164 15.88 -10.61 -13.47
C SER A 164 17.21 -11.39 -13.47
N PRO A 165 17.20 -12.73 -13.44
CA PRO A 165 16.03 -13.62 -13.35
C PRO A 165 15.26 -13.46 -12.02
N PRO A 166 13.96 -13.78 -11.98
CA PRO A 166 13.10 -13.50 -10.83
C PRO A 166 13.33 -14.49 -9.67
N ASN A 167 14.38 -14.25 -8.89
CA ASN A 167 14.84 -15.11 -7.78
C ASN A 167 14.67 -14.44 -6.41
N LEU A 168 13.67 -13.57 -6.25
CA LEU A 168 13.40 -12.87 -5.00
C LEU A 168 12.74 -13.79 -3.97
N THR A 169 13.40 -14.00 -2.83
CA THR A 169 12.87 -14.81 -1.73
C THR A 169 11.92 -14.01 -0.84
N THR A 170 11.03 -14.69 -0.11
CA THR A 170 10.11 -14.04 0.84
C THR A 170 10.83 -13.23 1.92
N PRO A 171 11.91 -13.72 2.58
CA PRO A 171 12.64 -12.91 3.57
C PRO A 171 13.26 -11.65 2.97
N ALA A 172 13.87 -11.76 1.78
CA ALA A 172 14.47 -10.60 1.09
C ALA A 172 13.40 -9.56 0.71
N SER A 173 12.25 -10.00 0.19
CA SER A 173 11.10 -9.15 -0.09
C SER A 173 10.57 -8.45 1.18
N ASN A 174 10.43 -9.18 2.29
CA ASN A 174 9.99 -8.60 3.56
C ASN A 174 10.95 -7.52 4.07
N ARG A 175 12.26 -7.77 4.00
CA ARG A 175 13.29 -6.84 4.44
C ARG A 175 13.25 -5.53 3.64
N VAL A 176 13.26 -5.60 2.31
CA VAL A 176 13.18 -4.37 1.49
C VAL A 176 11.84 -3.67 1.66
N CYS A 177 10.72 -4.40 1.84
CA CYS A 177 9.42 -3.78 2.11
C CYS A 177 9.40 -3.00 3.42
N ASN A 178 10.14 -3.42 4.45
CA ASN A 178 10.29 -2.62 5.67
C ASN A 178 11.02 -1.29 5.39
N ALA A 179 12.06 -1.31 4.55
CA ALA A 179 12.73 -0.08 4.10
C ALA A 179 11.78 0.81 3.27
N LEU A 180 11.01 0.22 2.34
CA LEU A 180 10.00 0.95 1.56
C LEU A 180 8.93 1.59 2.44
N ALA A 181 8.52 0.94 3.53
CA ALA A 181 7.57 1.52 4.48
C ALA A 181 8.12 2.77 5.19
N LEU A 182 9.42 2.81 5.48
CA LEU A 182 10.08 4.02 6.01
C LEU A 182 10.18 5.11 4.94
N LEU A 183 10.49 4.76 3.69
CA LEU A 183 10.47 5.72 2.58
C LEU A 183 9.05 6.26 2.34
N GLN A 184 8.01 5.45 2.51
CA GLN A 184 6.63 5.91 2.47
C GLN A 184 6.34 6.94 3.57
N CYS A 185 6.85 6.73 4.79
CA CYS A 185 6.75 7.68 5.90
C CYS A 185 7.38 9.03 5.49
N VAL A 186 8.61 9.01 4.97
CA VAL A 186 9.32 10.20 4.48
C VAL A 186 8.58 10.89 3.33
N ALA A 187 8.04 10.13 2.37
CA ALA A 187 7.28 10.67 1.25
C ALA A 187 5.95 11.32 1.68
N SER A 188 5.36 10.82 2.77
CA SER A 188 4.06 11.31 3.26
C SER A 188 4.16 12.62 4.04
N HIS A 189 5.29 12.89 4.69
CA HIS A 189 5.46 14.06 5.56
C HIS A 189 5.70 15.35 4.75
N PRO A 190 4.99 16.45 5.05
CA PRO A 190 5.04 17.68 4.23
C PRO A 190 6.44 18.28 4.09
N ASP A 191 7.24 18.28 5.16
CA ASP A 191 8.55 18.94 5.17
C ASP A 191 9.65 18.14 4.45
N THR A 192 9.48 16.82 4.29
CA THR A 192 10.47 15.96 3.61
C THR A 192 10.06 15.59 2.21
N ARG A 193 8.77 15.68 1.86
CA ARG A 193 8.24 15.27 0.55
C ARG A 193 8.94 15.93 -0.62
N THR A 194 9.10 17.26 -0.59
CA THR A 194 9.74 18.01 -1.68
C THR A 194 11.21 17.61 -1.82
N ALA A 195 11.92 17.42 -0.71
CA ALA A 195 13.31 16.99 -0.73
C ALA A 195 13.45 15.54 -1.24
N PHE A 196 12.53 14.65 -0.86
CA PHE A 196 12.43 13.28 -1.35
C PHE A 196 12.20 13.22 -2.87
N LEU A 197 11.34 14.11 -3.39
CA LEU A 197 11.07 14.25 -4.82
C LEU A 197 12.29 14.78 -5.58
N ASN A 198 12.90 15.85 -5.07
CA ASN A 198 14.08 16.49 -5.67
C ASN A 198 15.31 15.56 -5.69
N ALA A 199 15.41 14.65 -4.72
CA ALA A 199 16.42 13.59 -4.68
C ALA A 199 16.15 12.45 -5.67
N GLN A 200 15.04 12.50 -6.42
CA GLN A 200 14.64 11.49 -7.42
C GLN A 200 14.54 10.06 -6.88
N ILE A 201 14.35 9.91 -5.56
CA ILE A 201 14.23 8.61 -4.89
C ILE A 201 13.12 7.72 -5.50
N PRO A 202 11.96 8.25 -5.93
CA PRO A 202 10.93 7.43 -6.57
C PRO A 202 11.42 6.59 -7.76
N LEU A 203 12.43 7.05 -8.50
CA LEU A 203 12.95 6.34 -9.67
C LEU A 203 13.59 5.00 -9.30
N PHE A 204 14.14 4.88 -8.10
CA PHE A 204 14.70 3.62 -7.60
C PHE A 204 13.63 2.53 -7.41
N LEU A 205 12.35 2.89 -7.40
CA LEU A 205 11.24 1.96 -7.22
C LEU A 205 10.70 1.41 -8.55
N TYR A 206 11.04 2.04 -9.68
CA TYR A 206 10.47 1.69 -10.98
C TYR A 206 10.89 0.29 -11.46
N PRO A 207 12.14 -0.17 -11.22
CA PRO A 207 12.49 -1.56 -11.47
C PRO A 207 11.59 -2.56 -10.75
N PHE A 208 11.12 -2.25 -9.54
CA PHE A 208 10.19 -3.11 -8.80
C PHE A 208 8.80 -3.14 -9.44
N LEU A 209 8.29 -1.96 -9.84
CA LEU A 209 7.00 -1.82 -10.51
C LEU A 209 6.97 -2.49 -11.89
N ASN A 210 8.11 -2.58 -12.57
CA ASN A 210 8.20 -3.20 -13.90
C ASN A 210 8.26 -4.74 -13.88
N THR A 211 8.36 -5.38 -12.70
CA THR A 211 8.43 -6.84 -12.59
C THR A 211 7.13 -7.52 -13.06
N ASN A 212 7.26 -8.70 -13.67
CA ASN A 212 6.13 -9.47 -14.23
C ASN A 212 5.79 -10.73 -13.42
N SER A 213 6.61 -11.07 -12.42
CA SER A 213 6.45 -12.30 -11.65
C SER A 213 5.24 -12.21 -10.74
N GLN A 214 4.33 -13.18 -10.87
CA GLN A 214 3.11 -13.32 -10.05
C GLN A 214 3.37 -14.02 -8.71
N GLN A 215 4.64 -14.31 -8.37
CA GLN A 215 4.98 -14.90 -7.09
C GLN A 215 4.71 -13.90 -5.96
N ARG A 216 4.30 -14.42 -4.80
CA ARG A 216 3.96 -13.61 -3.61
C ARG A 216 5.04 -12.57 -3.23
N PRO A 217 6.35 -12.87 -3.23
CA PRO A 217 7.38 -11.86 -2.93
C PRO A 217 7.39 -10.67 -3.88
N PHE A 218 7.07 -10.88 -5.17
CA PHE A 218 7.01 -9.83 -6.18
C PHE A 218 5.70 -9.03 -6.14
N GLU A 219 4.57 -9.68 -5.87
CA GLU A 219 3.30 -8.97 -5.63
C GLU A 219 3.41 -8.05 -4.41
N TYR A 220 4.00 -8.55 -3.32
CA TYR A 220 4.21 -7.73 -2.11
C TYR A 220 5.16 -6.56 -2.37
N LEU A 221 6.26 -6.80 -3.08
CA LEU A 221 7.22 -5.76 -3.46
C LEU A 221 6.56 -4.65 -4.30
N ARG A 222 5.77 -5.03 -5.32
CA ARG A 222 5.04 -4.07 -6.17
C ARG A 222 4.03 -3.27 -5.37
N LEU A 223 3.25 -3.93 -4.52
CA LEU A 223 2.25 -3.25 -3.67
C LEU A 223 2.90 -2.22 -2.74
N THR A 224 3.96 -2.59 -2.03
CA THR A 224 4.63 -1.65 -1.11
C THR A 224 5.30 -0.50 -1.86
N SER A 225 5.87 -0.76 -3.04
CA SER A 225 6.43 0.28 -3.92
C SER A 225 5.37 1.28 -4.41
N LEU A 226 4.19 0.78 -4.82
CA LEU A 226 3.04 1.63 -5.14
C LEU A 226 2.56 2.43 -3.93
N GLY A 227 2.69 1.90 -2.71
CA GLY A 227 2.36 2.61 -1.48
C GLY A 227 3.18 3.89 -1.30
N VAL A 228 4.47 3.86 -1.65
CA VAL A 228 5.35 5.05 -1.62
C VAL A 228 4.88 6.09 -2.64
N ILE A 229 4.63 5.68 -3.88
CA ILE A 229 4.14 6.60 -4.94
C ILE A 229 2.74 7.14 -4.59
N GLY A 230 1.87 6.29 -4.06
CA GLY A 230 0.53 6.65 -3.58
C GLY A 230 0.56 7.70 -2.48
N ALA A 231 1.53 7.62 -1.56
CA ALA A 231 1.72 8.62 -0.51
C ALA A 231 2.14 10.00 -1.07
N LEU A 232 2.96 10.02 -2.13
CA LEU A 232 3.36 11.27 -2.80
C LEU A 232 2.16 11.99 -3.44
N VAL A 233 1.35 11.26 -4.20
CA VAL A 233 0.20 11.84 -4.92
C VAL A 233 -1.02 12.13 -4.02
N LYS A 234 -1.01 11.65 -2.77
CA LYS A 234 -2.14 11.82 -1.84
C LYS A 234 -2.46 13.28 -1.55
N ASN A 235 -1.44 14.14 -1.51
CA ASN A 235 -1.54 15.53 -1.07
C ASN A 235 -1.75 16.55 -2.20
N ASP A 236 -2.11 16.08 -3.40
CA ASP A 236 -2.48 16.93 -4.54
C ASP A 236 -1.44 18.03 -4.84
N THR A 237 -0.16 17.69 -4.69
CA THR A 237 0.98 18.60 -4.91
C THR A 237 1.33 18.60 -6.42
N PRO A 238 1.14 19.72 -7.16
CA PRO A 238 1.34 19.75 -8.61
C PRO A 238 2.74 19.36 -9.05
N GLU A 239 3.77 19.69 -8.27
CA GLU A 239 5.17 19.33 -8.56
C GLU A 239 5.38 17.82 -8.59
N VAL A 240 4.65 17.07 -7.75
CA VAL A 240 4.68 15.60 -7.76
C VAL A 240 4.10 15.07 -9.05
N ILE A 241 2.95 15.63 -9.50
CA ILE A 241 2.34 15.21 -10.76
C ILE A 241 3.27 15.51 -11.93
N GLN A 242 3.84 16.71 -11.99
CA GLN A 242 4.77 17.09 -13.06
C GLN A 242 6.00 16.16 -13.11
N PHE A 243 6.58 15.82 -11.96
CA PHE A 243 7.67 14.85 -11.89
C PHE A 243 7.23 13.49 -12.46
N LEU A 244 6.09 12.96 -12.00
CA LEU A 244 5.57 11.65 -12.41
C LEU A 244 5.24 11.56 -13.92
N LEU A 245 4.78 12.66 -14.53
CA LEU A 245 4.52 12.73 -15.97
C LEU A 245 5.81 12.62 -16.79
N THR A 246 6.93 13.12 -16.28
CA THR A 246 8.23 13.07 -16.97
C THR A 246 8.96 11.73 -16.85
N THR A 247 8.47 10.82 -16.01
CA THR A 247 9.20 9.60 -15.63
C THR A 247 8.50 8.31 -16.05
N GLU A 248 7.40 8.37 -16.81
CA GLU A 248 6.65 7.18 -17.30
C GLU A 248 5.96 6.34 -16.20
N ILE A 249 5.44 6.97 -15.13
CA ILE A 249 4.67 6.22 -14.13
C ILE A 249 3.37 5.61 -14.69
N ILE A 250 2.74 6.29 -15.67
CA ILE A 250 1.43 5.88 -16.21
C ILE A 250 1.51 4.49 -16.86
N PRO A 251 2.43 4.20 -17.80
CA PRO A 251 2.61 2.85 -18.33
C PRO A 251 2.80 1.77 -17.26
N LEU A 252 3.59 2.05 -16.22
CA LEU A 252 3.80 1.12 -15.10
C LEU A 252 2.51 0.83 -14.33
N CYS A 253 1.73 1.88 -14.01
CA CYS A 253 0.44 1.72 -13.35
C CYS A 253 -0.57 0.96 -14.22
N LEU A 254 -0.66 1.27 -15.52
CA LEU A 254 -1.56 0.59 -16.46
C LEU A 254 -1.28 -0.91 -16.54
N LYS A 255 -0.01 -1.29 -16.64
CA LYS A 255 0.42 -2.70 -16.61
C LYS A 255 0.02 -3.42 -15.32
N ILE A 256 0.15 -2.74 -14.18
CA ILE A 256 -0.27 -3.30 -12.88
C ILE A 256 -1.80 -3.44 -12.81
N MET A 257 -2.54 -2.44 -13.29
CA MET A 257 -3.99 -2.41 -13.37
C MET A 257 -4.56 -3.54 -14.24
N GLU A 258 -3.84 -3.96 -15.27
CA GLU A 258 -4.23 -5.05 -16.16
C GLU A 258 -4.17 -6.43 -15.47
N SER A 259 -3.03 -6.79 -14.88
CA SER A 259 -2.74 -8.20 -14.53
C SER A 259 -2.18 -8.47 -13.12
N SER A 260 -2.33 -7.56 -12.14
CA SER A 260 -1.84 -7.78 -10.76
C SER A 260 -2.95 -8.15 -9.77
N SER A 261 -2.61 -8.38 -8.50
CA SER A 261 -3.60 -8.57 -7.42
C SER A 261 -4.55 -7.37 -7.28
N GLU A 262 -5.77 -7.61 -6.80
CA GLU A 262 -6.80 -6.58 -6.60
C GLU A 262 -6.32 -5.38 -5.77
N LEU A 263 -5.50 -5.64 -4.74
CA LEU A 263 -4.94 -4.60 -3.89
C LEU A 263 -3.94 -3.72 -4.66
N SER A 264 -3.04 -4.32 -5.45
CA SER A 264 -2.12 -3.59 -6.33
C SER A 264 -2.89 -2.81 -7.41
N LYS A 265 -3.92 -3.40 -8.01
CA LYS A 265 -4.80 -2.71 -8.97
C LYS A 265 -5.45 -1.47 -8.35
N THR A 266 -5.94 -1.59 -7.11
CA THR A 266 -6.58 -0.49 -6.37
C THR A 266 -5.62 0.68 -6.12
N VAL A 267 -4.37 0.41 -5.73
CA VAL A 267 -3.39 1.48 -5.51
C VAL A 267 -2.94 2.09 -6.85
N ALA A 268 -2.74 1.27 -7.89
CA ALA A 268 -2.34 1.76 -9.20
C ALA A 268 -3.41 2.66 -9.84
N ILE A 269 -4.70 2.27 -9.82
CA ILE A 269 -5.77 3.13 -10.32
C ILE A 269 -5.91 4.40 -9.47
N PHE A 270 -5.66 4.34 -8.16
CA PHE A 270 -5.65 5.54 -7.31
C PHE A 270 -4.58 6.55 -7.76
N ILE A 271 -3.37 6.08 -8.11
CA ILE A 271 -2.29 6.93 -8.64
C ILE A 271 -2.70 7.54 -9.98
N VAL A 272 -3.19 6.72 -10.92
CA VAL A 272 -3.67 7.20 -12.23
C VAL A 272 -4.81 8.20 -12.07
N GLN A 273 -5.75 7.94 -11.15
CA GLN A 273 -6.83 8.87 -10.86
C GLN A 273 -6.27 10.22 -10.37
N LYS A 274 -5.33 10.21 -9.42
CA LYS A 274 -4.72 11.45 -8.91
C LYS A 274 -4.02 12.24 -10.01
N ILE A 275 -3.33 11.57 -10.93
CA ILE A 275 -2.75 12.20 -12.11
C ILE A 275 -3.84 12.82 -13.00
N LEU A 276 -4.92 12.08 -13.30
CA LEU A 276 -6.02 12.59 -14.12
C LEU A 276 -6.77 13.77 -13.48
N MET A 277 -6.87 13.81 -12.14
CA MET A 277 -7.51 14.92 -11.43
C MET A 277 -6.76 16.25 -11.61
N ASP A 278 -5.45 16.19 -11.89
CA ASP A 278 -4.65 17.37 -12.20
C ASP A 278 -4.81 17.79 -13.66
N GLU A 279 -4.82 19.09 -13.93
CA GLU A 279 -4.97 19.64 -15.29
C GLU A 279 -3.82 19.24 -16.22
N SER A 280 -2.57 19.25 -15.72
CA SER A 280 -1.41 18.83 -16.52
C SER A 280 -1.45 17.33 -16.82
N GLY A 281 -1.94 16.53 -15.88
CA GLY A 281 -2.09 15.09 -16.06
C GLY A 281 -3.19 14.71 -17.03
N LEU A 282 -4.36 15.36 -16.96
CA LEU A 282 -5.43 15.17 -17.96
C LEU A 282 -4.93 15.58 -19.36
N ALA A 283 -4.31 16.76 -19.48
CA ALA A 283 -3.77 17.24 -20.73
C ALA A 283 -2.72 16.27 -21.31
N TYR A 284 -1.84 15.71 -20.48
CA TYR A 284 -0.84 14.74 -20.89
C TYR A 284 -1.45 13.45 -21.45
N VAL A 285 -2.46 12.89 -20.77
CA VAL A 285 -3.14 11.65 -21.18
C VAL A 285 -3.92 11.86 -22.46
N CYS A 286 -4.60 13.00 -22.60
CA CYS A 286 -5.40 13.34 -23.77
C CYS A 286 -4.58 14.01 -24.89
N GLN A 287 -3.27 14.21 -24.73
CA GLN A 287 -2.41 14.90 -25.70
C GLN A 287 -2.37 14.20 -27.06
N THR A 288 -2.38 12.87 -27.04
CA THR A 288 -2.30 12.02 -28.23
C THR A 288 -3.33 10.92 -28.11
N TYR A 289 -3.87 10.48 -29.25
CA TYR A 289 -4.83 9.39 -29.27
C TYR A 289 -4.28 8.10 -28.65
N ASP A 290 -3.02 7.74 -28.92
CA ASP A 290 -2.39 6.52 -28.40
C ASP A 290 -2.35 6.47 -26.87
N ARG A 291 -2.03 7.60 -26.22
CA ARG A 291 -2.03 7.70 -24.75
C ARG A 291 -3.43 7.56 -24.17
N PHE A 292 -4.40 8.27 -24.75
CA PHE A 292 -5.80 8.16 -24.34
C PHE A 292 -6.32 6.73 -24.52
N GLU A 293 -6.04 6.12 -25.66
CA GLU A 293 -6.46 4.77 -26.01
C GLU A 293 -5.85 3.73 -25.06
N ALA A 294 -4.56 3.85 -24.72
CA ALA A 294 -3.89 2.97 -23.75
C ALA A 294 -4.60 3.01 -22.39
N VAL A 295 -4.92 4.20 -21.88
CA VAL A 295 -5.66 4.35 -20.61
C VAL A 295 -7.07 3.79 -20.74
N SER A 296 -7.81 4.17 -21.80
CA SER A 296 -9.19 3.75 -22.01
C SER A 296 -9.35 2.23 -22.15
N ASN A 297 -8.40 1.56 -22.82
CA ASN A 297 -8.44 0.10 -22.99
C ASN A 297 -8.27 -0.63 -21.68
N VAL A 298 -7.35 -0.19 -20.82
CA VAL A 298 -7.17 -0.79 -19.49
C VAL A 298 -8.37 -0.52 -18.59
N LEU A 299 -8.95 0.69 -18.61
CA LEU A 299 -10.18 0.99 -17.86
C LEU A 299 -11.35 0.11 -18.32
N LYS A 300 -11.47 -0.14 -19.63
CA LYS A 300 -12.49 -1.05 -20.18
C LYS A 300 -12.29 -2.49 -19.68
N LEU A 301 -11.06 -3.00 -19.76
CA LEU A 301 -10.72 -4.32 -19.23
C LEU A 301 -11.08 -4.46 -17.74
N MET A 302 -10.84 -3.41 -16.94
CA MET A 302 -11.21 -3.41 -15.53
C MET A 302 -12.73 -3.44 -15.31
N ILE A 303 -13.51 -2.73 -16.14
CA ILE A 303 -14.98 -2.81 -16.09
C ILE A 303 -15.46 -4.22 -16.43
N ASP A 304 -14.91 -4.84 -17.48
CA ASP A 304 -15.29 -6.20 -17.88
C ASP A 304 -14.99 -7.22 -16.76
N GLN A 305 -13.87 -7.06 -16.06
CA GLN A 305 -13.52 -7.86 -14.88
C GLN A 305 -14.47 -7.59 -13.70
N LEU A 306 -14.83 -6.33 -13.46
CA LEU A 306 -15.74 -5.93 -12.38
C LEU A 306 -17.18 -6.39 -12.61
N ALA A 307 -17.62 -6.52 -13.87
CA ALA A 307 -18.93 -7.07 -14.19
C ALA A 307 -19.03 -8.56 -13.76
N ALA A 308 -17.93 -9.30 -13.86
CA ALA A 308 -17.86 -10.69 -13.42
C ALA A 308 -17.65 -10.83 -11.90
N ASN A 309 -16.77 -10.01 -11.31
CA ASN A 309 -16.45 -10.03 -9.88
C ASN A 309 -16.47 -8.60 -9.32
N PRO A 310 -17.62 -8.13 -8.80
CA PRO A 310 -17.74 -6.75 -8.41
C PRO A 310 -16.95 -6.38 -7.16
N THR A 311 -16.08 -5.37 -7.30
CA THR A 311 -15.39 -4.71 -6.19
C THR A 311 -15.79 -3.25 -6.16
N ALA A 312 -16.58 -2.84 -5.17
CA ALA A 312 -17.05 -1.45 -5.03
C ALA A 312 -15.88 -0.47 -5.08
N ARG A 313 -14.82 -0.70 -4.29
CA ARG A 313 -13.68 0.21 -4.20
C ARG A 313 -13.01 0.50 -5.54
N LEU A 314 -12.75 -0.54 -6.33
CA LEU A 314 -12.09 -0.41 -7.63
C LEU A 314 -13.01 0.30 -8.62
N LEU A 315 -14.30 -0.06 -8.64
CA LEU A 315 -15.31 0.55 -9.49
C LEU A 315 -15.40 2.07 -9.27
N ARG A 316 -15.35 2.55 -8.02
CA ARG A 316 -15.36 4.00 -7.72
C ARG A 316 -14.21 4.73 -8.41
N HIS A 317 -13.00 4.17 -8.35
CA HIS A 317 -11.83 4.77 -9.00
C HIS A 317 -11.97 4.78 -10.52
N VAL A 318 -12.46 3.68 -11.10
CA VAL A 318 -12.67 3.56 -12.56
C VAL A 318 -13.72 4.58 -13.05
N ILE A 319 -14.85 4.70 -12.37
CA ILE A 319 -15.89 5.71 -12.70
C ILE A 319 -15.31 7.12 -12.66
N ARG A 320 -14.54 7.45 -11.61
CA ARG A 320 -13.91 8.78 -11.47
C ARG A 320 -12.89 9.06 -12.57
N CYS A 321 -12.14 8.05 -13.02
CA CYS A 321 -11.21 8.21 -14.14
C CYS A 321 -11.96 8.48 -15.45
N TYR A 322 -13.01 7.72 -15.76
CA TYR A 322 -13.83 7.97 -16.95
C TYR A 322 -14.50 9.33 -16.93
N LEU A 323 -15.09 9.72 -15.80
CA LEU A 323 -15.72 11.03 -15.65
C LEU A 323 -14.72 12.16 -15.93
N ARG A 324 -13.51 12.05 -15.39
CA ARG A 324 -12.46 13.04 -15.62
C ARG A 324 -11.96 13.06 -17.07
N LEU A 325 -11.84 11.91 -17.71
CA LEU A 325 -11.50 11.85 -19.13
C LEU A 325 -12.58 12.54 -19.99
N ALA A 326 -13.85 12.48 -19.59
CA ALA A 326 -14.95 13.14 -20.29
C ALA A 326 -14.93 14.68 -20.15
N ASP A 327 -14.09 15.26 -19.28
CA ASP A 327 -13.88 16.71 -19.22
C ASP A 327 -13.08 17.22 -20.45
N ASN A 328 -12.25 16.36 -21.04
CA ASN A 328 -11.55 16.68 -22.29
C ASN A 328 -12.51 16.50 -23.49
N PRO A 329 -12.71 17.52 -24.35
CA PRO A 329 -13.66 17.45 -25.46
C PRO A 329 -13.41 16.31 -26.45
N ASP A 330 -12.14 16.07 -26.81
CA ASP A 330 -11.76 15.05 -27.80
C ASP A 330 -11.94 13.63 -27.23
N ALA A 331 -11.48 13.43 -26.00
CA ALA A 331 -11.70 12.19 -25.26
C ALA A 331 -13.20 11.91 -25.06
N ARG A 332 -14.00 12.93 -24.75
CA ARG A 332 -15.46 12.80 -24.60
C ARG A 332 -16.11 12.29 -25.89
N VAL A 333 -15.71 12.80 -27.06
CA VAL A 333 -16.21 12.31 -28.35
C VAL A 333 -15.88 10.83 -28.52
N ALA A 334 -14.63 10.42 -28.26
CA ALA A 334 -14.23 9.02 -28.35
C ALA A 334 -14.98 8.13 -27.33
N LEU A 335 -15.25 8.63 -26.12
CA LEU A 335 -15.99 7.91 -25.08
C LEU A 335 -17.46 7.68 -25.45
N LYS A 336 -18.09 8.51 -26.28
CA LYS A 336 -19.48 8.27 -26.72
C LYS A 336 -19.65 6.88 -27.36
N GLU A 337 -18.68 6.50 -28.18
CA GLU A 337 -18.66 5.22 -28.90
C GLU A 337 -18.02 4.09 -28.08
N ARG A 338 -17.05 4.41 -27.21
CA ARG A 338 -16.18 3.41 -26.55
C ARG A 338 -16.54 3.11 -25.10
N LEU A 339 -17.42 3.87 -24.47
CA LEU A 339 -17.80 3.65 -23.06
C LEU A 339 -18.43 2.25 -22.89
N PRO A 340 -17.92 1.40 -21.96
CA PRO A 340 -18.42 0.05 -21.74
C PRO A 340 -19.92 -0.01 -21.44
N GLN A 341 -20.63 -0.99 -22.01
CA GLN A 341 -22.08 -1.13 -21.83
C GLN A 341 -22.50 -1.41 -20.38
N ALA A 342 -21.65 -2.12 -19.62
CA ALA A 342 -21.89 -2.38 -18.19
C ALA A 342 -22.00 -1.10 -17.34
N LEU A 343 -21.48 0.04 -17.82
CA LEU A 343 -21.64 1.34 -17.16
C LEU A 343 -22.96 2.04 -17.53
N LYS A 344 -23.68 1.55 -18.55
CA LYS A 344 -24.90 2.15 -19.11
C LYS A 344 -26.18 1.36 -18.79
N ASP A 345 -26.07 0.06 -18.55
CA ASP A 345 -27.21 -0.88 -18.49
C ASP A 345 -27.67 -1.26 -17.08
N GLY A 346 -27.13 -0.62 -16.04
CA GLY A 346 -27.48 -0.90 -14.63
C GLY A 346 -26.75 -2.10 -14.02
N THR A 347 -25.75 -2.69 -14.70
CA THR A 347 -24.95 -3.83 -14.18
C THR A 347 -24.42 -3.59 -12.76
N PHE A 348 -24.06 -2.34 -12.43
CA PHE A 348 -23.46 -1.98 -11.14
C PHE A 348 -24.43 -1.39 -10.10
N ASP A 349 -25.74 -1.34 -10.36
CA ASP A 349 -26.71 -0.66 -9.48
C ASP A 349 -26.73 -1.22 -8.05
N ALA A 350 -26.62 -2.55 -7.91
CA ALA A 350 -26.57 -3.22 -6.61
C ALA A 350 -25.28 -2.90 -5.84
N VAL A 351 -24.14 -2.84 -6.54
CA VAL A 351 -22.83 -2.57 -5.94
C VAL A 351 -22.70 -1.11 -5.51
N LEU A 352 -23.34 -0.22 -6.27
CA LEU A 352 -23.36 1.21 -5.99
C LEU A 352 -24.52 1.61 -5.07
N ALA A 353 -25.33 0.66 -4.59
CA ALA A 353 -26.56 0.92 -3.83
C ALA A 353 -26.36 1.95 -2.70
N GLU A 354 -25.30 1.76 -1.92
CA GLU A 354 -24.94 2.54 -0.74
C GLU A 354 -23.94 3.69 -1.02
N ASP A 355 -23.47 3.84 -2.26
CA ASP A 355 -22.51 4.88 -2.65
C ASP A 355 -23.16 5.93 -3.56
N ALA A 356 -23.85 6.88 -2.92
CA ALA A 356 -24.54 7.97 -3.61
C ALA A 356 -23.58 8.84 -4.45
N ALA A 357 -22.34 9.03 -4.00
CA ALA A 357 -21.36 9.85 -4.72
C ALA A 357 -20.95 9.18 -6.04
N SER A 358 -20.65 7.88 -6.01
CA SER A 358 -20.27 7.14 -7.22
C SER A 358 -21.44 6.94 -8.18
N LYS A 359 -22.67 6.78 -7.66
CA LYS A 359 -23.89 6.82 -8.49
C LYS A 359 -24.02 8.16 -9.22
N SER A 360 -23.86 9.27 -8.50
CA SER A 360 -23.93 10.61 -9.09
C SER A 360 -22.86 10.80 -10.19
N ASN A 361 -21.62 10.39 -9.92
CA ASN A 361 -20.53 10.45 -10.90
C ASN A 361 -20.83 9.60 -12.15
N LEU A 362 -21.40 8.41 -11.97
CA LEU A 362 -21.78 7.55 -13.09
C LEU A 362 -22.90 8.18 -13.93
N SER A 363 -23.94 8.73 -13.30
CA SER A 363 -25.00 9.44 -14.01
C SER A 363 -24.48 10.65 -14.79
N GLN A 364 -23.56 11.42 -14.21
CA GLN A 364 -22.90 12.55 -14.89
C GLN A 364 -22.08 12.08 -16.09
N LEU A 365 -21.32 10.99 -15.95
CA LEU A 365 -20.54 10.40 -17.04
C LEU A 365 -21.44 9.94 -18.20
N VAL A 366 -22.53 9.24 -17.90
CA VAL A 366 -23.50 8.79 -18.92
C VAL A 366 -24.15 9.99 -19.61
N TYR A 367 -24.51 11.02 -18.86
CA TYR A 367 -25.07 12.26 -19.42
C TYR A 367 -24.07 12.97 -20.35
N ALA A 368 -22.81 13.10 -19.93
CA ALA A 368 -21.74 13.76 -20.70
C ALA A 368 -21.32 12.98 -21.96
N THR A 369 -21.58 11.67 -22.00
CA THR A 369 -21.25 10.81 -23.15
C THR A 369 -22.44 10.55 -24.07
N THR A 370 -23.64 10.99 -23.69
CA THR A 370 -24.87 10.86 -24.51
C THR A 370 -25.24 12.16 -25.21
N ASN A 371 -25.06 13.31 -24.54
CA ASN A 371 -25.22 14.65 -25.13
C ASN A 371 -23.90 15.14 -25.70
#